data_AF-K7R605-F1
#
_entry.id   AF-K7R605-F1
#
_cell.length_a   1.000
_cell.length_b   1.000
_cell.length_c   1.000
_cell.angle_alpha   90.00
_cell.angle_beta   90.00
_cell.angle_gamma   90.00
#
_symmetry.space_group_name_H-M   'P 1'
#
loop_
_entity.id
_entity.type
_entity.pdbx_description
1 polymer ?
#
loop_
_entity_poly.entity_id
_entity_poly.type
_entity_poly.pdbx_seq_one_letter_code
_entity_poly.pdbx_strand_id
1 'polypeptide(L)'
;MPKTLVQVLEAIAEADGEVVLKGTKAFLLLPEGMEDLVEEAREHGRALAVLAQEAPGGRLTPRVLLALAQALREGGLEGQEPQASPRRPQA
;
A
#
# COMPACT_ATOMS: atom_id res chain seq x y z
N MET A 1 17.70 6.67 3.17
CA MET A 1 16.90 6.28 1.98
C MET A 1 15.48 6.09 2.47
N PRO A 2 14.46 6.78 1.93
CA PRO A 2 13.08 6.61 2.36
C PRO A 2 12.59 5.19 2.04
N LYS A 3 11.78 4.59 2.93
CA LYS A 3 11.22 3.25 2.70
C LYS A 3 10.19 3.27 1.58
N THR A 4 10.16 2.22 0.77
CA THR A 4 9.11 2.02 -0.24
C THR A 4 7.78 1.68 0.42
N LEU A 5 6.67 1.83 -0.31
CA LEU A 5 5.35 1.42 0.19
C LEU A 5 5.33 -0.05 0.64
N VAL A 6 5.99 -0.95 -0.11
CA VAL A 6 6.11 -2.37 0.25
C VAL A 6 6.78 -2.54 1.61
N GLN A 7 7.91 -1.86 1.82
CA GLN A 7 8.65 -1.93 3.09
C GLN A 7 7.85 -1.34 4.26
N VAL A 8 7.05 -0.29 4.01
CA VAL A 8 6.17 0.30 5.02
C VAL A 8 5.03 -0.65 5.39
N LEU A 9 4.39 -1.29 4.41
CA LEU A 9 3.33 -2.28 4.66
C LEU A 9 3.84 -3.46 5.49
N GLU A 10 5.04 -3.96 5.17
CA GLU A 10 5.70 -5.04 5.93
C GLU A 10 6.01 -4.60 7.35
N ALA A 11 6.63 -3.43 7.52
CA ALA A 11 6.99 -2.92 8.85
C ALA A 11 5.76 -2.69 9.74
N ILE A 12 4.65 -2.17 9.20
CA ILE A 12 3.39 -2.04 9.95
C ILE A 12 2.88 -3.41 10.39
N ALA A 13 2.90 -4.40 9.49
CA ALA A 13 2.42 -5.73 9.83
C ALA A 13 3.32 -6.47 10.84
N GLU A 14 4.64 -6.34 10.71
CA GLU A 14 5.62 -6.92 11.64
C GLU A 14 5.49 -6.32 13.05
N ALA A 15 5.11 -5.05 13.14
CA ALA A 15 4.80 -4.38 14.40
C ALA A 15 3.40 -4.73 14.95
N ASP A 16 2.68 -5.70 14.36
CA ASP A 16 1.28 -6.03 14.69
C ASP A 16 0.34 -4.80 14.57
N GLY A 17 0.71 -3.88 13.69
CA GLY A 17 0.00 -2.64 13.41
C GLY A 17 -1.11 -2.80 12.37
N GLU A 18 -1.97 -1.79 12.33
CA GLU A 18 -3.13 -1.78 11.44
C GLU A 18 -3.36 -0.41 10.83
N VAL A 19 -4.02 -0.39 9.67
CA VAL A 19 -4.55 0.84 9.08
C VAL A 19 -6.07 0.77 9.07
N VAL A 20 -6.71 1.79 9.63
CA VAL A 20 -8.18 1.91 9.70
C VAL A 20 -8.63 3.18 9.00
N LEU A 21 -9.46 3.04 7.99
CA LEU A 21 -10.14 4.15 7.34
C LEU A 21 -11.34 4.59 8.18
N LYS A 22 -11.35 5.85 8.62
CA LYS A 22 -12.53 6.49 9.21
C LYS A 22 -12.92 7.70 8.36
N GLY A 23 -14.04 7.58 7.66
CA GLY A 23 -14.45 8.57 6.66
C GLY A 23 -13.47 8.61 5.50
N THR A 24 -12.79 9.74 5.31
CA THR A 24 -11.79 9.94 4.24
C THR A 24 -10.34 9.86 4.73
N LYS A 25 -10.12 9.57 6.03
CA LYS A 25 -8.79 9.57 6.65
C LYS A 25 -8.38 8.17 7.08
N ALA A 26 -7.17 7.77 6.71
CA ALA A 26 -6.52 6.59 7.25
C ALA A 26 -5.88 6.90 8.60
N PHE A 27 -6.11 6.02 9.56
CA PHE A 27 -5.50 6.05 10.88
C PHE A 27 -4.58 4.85 11.01
N LEU A 28 -3.35 5.12 11.41
CA LEU A 28 -2.37 4.09 11.72
C LEU A 28 -2.47 3.75 13.20
N LEU A 29 -2.74 2.49 13.51
CA LEU A 29 -2.76 1.94 14.85
C LEU A 29 -1.48 1.12 15.02
N LEU A 30 -0.58 1.57 15.88
CA LEU A 30 0.69 0.91 16.18
C LEU A 30 0.86 0.76 17.69
N PRO A 31 1.66 -0.22 18.14
CA PRO A 31 2.14 -0.27 19.51
C PRO A 31 2.98 0.97 19.89
N GLU A 32 3.13 1.20 21.18
CA GLU A 32 3.98 2.28 21.70
C GLU A 32 5.46 2.08 21.31
N GLY A 33 6.20 3.18 21.09
CA GLY A 33 7.62 3.14 20.73
C GLY A 33 7.92 2.93 19.24
N MET A 34 6.93 3.15 18.37
CA MET A 34 7.03 3.00 16.91
C MET A 34 6.96 4.36 16.18
N GLU A 35 7.43 5.44 16.79
CA GLU A 35 7.32 6.81 16.26
C GLU A 35 7.98 6.96 14.88
N ASP A 36 9.12 6.30 14.67
CA ASP A 36 9.83 6.32 13.38
C ASP A 36 8.97 5.73 12.25
N LEU A 37 8.22 4.66 12.54
CA LEU A 37 7.34 4.02 11.55
C LEU A 37 6.12 4.90 11.23
N VAL A 38 5.66 5.72 12.18
CA VAL A 38 4.58 6.67 11.94
C VAL A 38 4.99 7.72 10.90
N GLU A 39 6.20 8.27 11.03
CA GLU A 39 6.72 9.27 10.08
C GLU A 39 6.91 8.65 8.69
N GLU A 40 7.48 7.44 8.61
CA GLU A 40 7.62 6.71 7.34
C GLU A 40 6.26 6.41 6.68
N ALA A 41 5.28 5.95 7.46
CA ALA A 41 3.94 5.67 6.95
C ALA A 41 3.20 6.93 6.49
N ARG A 42 3.53 8.09 7.07
CA ARG A 42 2.94 9.37 6.71
C ARG A 42 3.25 9.78 5.28
N GLU A 43 4.47 9.52 4.81
CA GLU A 43 4.87 9.78 3.42
C GLU A 43 3.98 9.01 2.43
N HIS A 44 3.46 7.86 2.85
CA HIS A 44 2.59 6.98 2.05
C HIS A 44 1.11 7.08 2.43
N GLY A 45 0.71 8.05 3.26
CA GLY A 45 -0.62 8.09 3.87
C GLY A 45 -1.78 8.08 2.86
N ARG A 46 -1.61 8.70 1.69
CA ARG A 46 -2.61 8.66 0.61
C ARG A 46 -2.77 7.26 0.02
N ALA A 47 -1.67 6.55 -0.23
CA ALA A 47 -1.70 5.18 -0.75
C ALA A 47 -2.34 4.25 0.27
N LEU A 48 -1.99 4.38 1.56
CA LEU A 48 -2.61 3.61 2.65
C LEU A 48 -4.11 3.86 2.76
N ALA A 49 -4.57 5.10 2.57
CA ALA A 49 -6.00 5.42 2.56
C ALA A 49 -6.75 4.79 1.39
N VAL A 50 -6.17 4.81 0.18
CA VAL A 50 -6.76 4.15 -1.00
C VAL A 50 -6.82 2.64 -0.80
N LEU A 51 -5.74 2.02 -0.33
CA LEU A 51 -5.72 0.58 -0.05
C LEU A 51 -6.75 0.20 1.03
N ALA A 52 -6.88 1.00 2.08
CA ALA A 52 -7.85 0.75 3.14
C ALA A 52 -9.30 0.92 2.66
N GLN A 53 -9.56 1.78 1.67
CA GLN A 53 -10.90 1.96 1.09
C GLN A 53 -11.42 0.70 0.38
N GLU A 54 -10.52 -0.04 -0.25
CA GLU A 54 -10.83 -1.30 -0.94
C GLU A 54 -10.92 -2.50 0.02
N ALA A 55 -10.50 -2.32 1.28
CA ALA A 55 -10.49 -3.39 2.26
C ALA A 55 -11.86 -3.58 2.94
N PRO A 56 -12.27 -4.82 3.25
CA PRO A 56 -13.48 -5.09 4.01
C PRO A 56 -13.49 -4.32 5.34
N GLY A 57 -14.54 -3.53 5.57
CA GLY A 57 -14.68 -2.71 6.78
C GLY A 57 -13.67 -1.57 6.89
N GLY A 58 -12.99 -1.20 5.80
CA GLY A 58 -12.03 -0.10 5.79
C GLY A 58 -10.73 -0.40 6.55
N ARG A 59 -10.40 -1.68 6.79
CA ARG A 59 -9.32 -2.07 7.69
C ARG A 59 -8.29 -2.96 7.01
N LEU A 60 -7.02 -2.54 7.09
CA LEU A 60 -5.87 -3.35 6.72
C LEU A 60 -5.29 -3.95 8.00
N THR A 61 -5.59 -5.22 8.24
CA THR A 61 -4.99 -6.01 9.33
C THR A 61 -3.56 -6.42 8.96
N PRO A 62 -2.72 -6.89 9.91
CA PRO A 62 -1.34 -7.30 9.60
C PRO A 62 -1.28 -8.34 8.47
N ARG A 63 -2.22 -9.29 8.48
CA ARG A 63 -2.32 -10.31 7.41
C ARG A 63 -2.62 -9.70 6.04
N VAL A 64 -3.51 -8.71 5.97
CA VAL A 64 -3.83 -8.03 4.70
C VAL A 64 -2.66 -7.17 4.24
N LEU A 65 -2.00 -6.47 5.16
CA LEU A 65 -0.82 -5.66 4.87
C LEU A 65 0.32 -6.50 4.26
N LEU A 66 0.62 -7.67 4.84
CA LEU A 66 1.61 -8.60 4.28
C LEU A 66 1.20 -9.13 2.91
N ALA A 67 -0.06 -9.52 2.74
CA ALA A 67 -0.56 -10.00 1.45
C ALA A 67 -0.46 -8.92 0.36
N LEU A 68 -0.75 -7.66 0.70
CA LEU A 68 -0.60 -6.52 -0.22
C LEU A 68 0.87 -6.24 -0.52
N ALA A 69 1.75 -6.27 0.47
CA ALA A 69 3.18 -6.11 0.26
C ALA A 69 3.73 -7.17 -0.70
N GLN A 70 3.32 -8.42 -0.51
CA GLN A 70 3.69 -9.53 -1.39
C GLN A 70 3.13 -9.33 -2.80
N ALA A 71 1.84 -8.98 -2.94
CA ALA A 71 1.22 -8.73 -4.24
C ALA A 71 1.88 -7.58 -5.00
N LEU A 72 2.27 -6.49 -4.32
CA LEU A 72 2.98 -5.36 -4.90
C LEU A 72 4.42 -5.72 -5.29
N ARG A 73 5.06 -6.63 -4.56
CA ARG A 73 6.40 -7.13 -4.86
C ARG A 73 6.40 -8.05 -6.08
N GLU A 74 5.40 -8.92 -6.18
CA GLU A 74 5.29 -9.93 -7.24
C GLU A 74 4.67 -9.38 -8.53
N GLY A 75 3.69 -8.49 -8.40
CA GLY A 75 2.88 -8.03 -9.51
C GLY A 75 2.91 -6.52 -9.70
N GLY A 76 3.98 -5.85 -9.24
CA GLY A 76 4.11 -4.39 -9.19
C GLY A 76 3.32 -3.74 -10.30
N LEU A 77 2.14 -3.20 -9.95
CA LEU A 77 1.00 -2.96 -10.83
C LEU A 77 1.46 -2.42 -12.20
N GLU A 78 1.80 -3.33 -13.11
CA GLU A 78 1.98 -3.01 -14.51
C GLU A 78 0.56 -2.74 -14.97
N GLY A 79 0.18 -1.46 -14.89
CA GLY A 79 -0.84 -0.94 -15.76
C GLY A 79 -0.46 -1.44 -17.14
N GLN A 80 -1.27 -2.33 -17.69
CA GLN A 80 -1.16 -2.73 -19.07
C GLN A 80 -1.26 -1.43 -19.86
N GLU A 81 -0.13 -0.87 -20.25
CA GLU A 81 -0.08 0.13 -21.30
C GLU A 81 -0.83 -0.52 -22.47
N PRO A 82 -1.87 0.11 -23.03
CA PRO A 82 -2.57 -0.46 -24.16
C PRO A 82 -1.51 -0.65 -25.25
N GLN A 83 -1.25 -1.92 -25.62
CA GLN A 83 -0.33 -2.25 -26.69
C GLN A 83 -0.64 -1.34 -27.88
N ALA A 84 0.28 -0.43 -28.17
CA ALA A 84 0.21 0.38 -29.36
C ALA A 84 0.20 -0.58 -30.55
N SER A 85 -0.97 -0.73 -31.18
CA SER A 85 -1.13 -1.52 -32.39
C SER A 85 -0.05 -1.13 -33.39
N PRO A 86 0.73 -2.08 -33.93
CA PRO A 86 1.69 -1.75 -34.96
C PRO A 86 0.91 -1.24 -36.17
N ARG A 87 1.09 0.04 -36.51
CA ARG A 87 0.57 0.60 -37.76
C ARG A 87 1.17 -0.22 -38.89
N ARG A 88 0.30 -0.90 -39.66
CA ARG A 88 0.70 -1.58 -40.90
C ARG A 88 1.43 -0.58 -41.80
N PRO A 89 2.53 -0.98 -42.46
CA PRO A 89 3.08 -0.19 -43.55
C PRO A 89 2.02 -0.16 -44.67
N GLN A 90 1.62 1.04 -45.09
CA GLN A 90 0.87 1.21 -46.33
C GLN A 90 1.81 0.90 -47.49
N ALA A 91 1.31 0.08 -48.41
CA ALA A 91 1.95 -0.30 -49.65
C ALA A 91 2.01 0.87 -50.64
#